data_AF-A0AAV1EQL3-F1
#
_entry.id   AF-A0AAV1EQL3-F1
#
_cell.length_a   1.000
_cell.length_b   1.000
_cell.length_c   1.000
_cell.angle_alpha   90.00
_cell.angle_beta   90.00
_cell.angle_gamma   90.00
#
_symmetry.space_group_name_H-M   'P 1'
#
loop_
_entity.id
_entity.type
_entity.pdbx_description
1 polymer ?
#
loop_
_entity_poly.entity_id
_entity_poly.type
_entity_poly.pdbx_seq_one_letter_code
_entity_poly.pdbx_strand_id
1 'polypeptide(L)'
;MNELHERYASKGLVILGVPCNQFGHQENCKNDEILLSLKYVRPGNGFEPKIQLLEKVDVNGKDAHPLFMFLRESLPYPSDDPSAFMSDPKFIIWSPVSRNDVAWNFEKFLIGPDGVPFKRYSRRFLTIDIEGDIKSLLAQAN
;
A
#
# COMPACT_ATOMS: atom_id res chain seq x y z
N MET A 1 -0.54 -8.05 7.36
CA MET A 1 0.60 -8.16 6.42
C MET A 1 1.54 -9.30 6.82
N ASN A 2 2.16 -9.27 8.01
CA ASN A 2 3.01 -10.39 8.49
C ASN A 2 2.33 -11.76 8.37
N GLU A 3 1.07 -11.87 8.79
CA GLU A 3 0.31 -13.11 8.68
C GLU A 3 0.16 -13.65 7.24
N LEU A 4 -0.17 -12.77 6.27
CA LEU A 4 -0.23 -13.18 4.86
C LEU A 4 1.14 -13.59 4.33
N HIS A 5 2.19 -12.85 4.69
CA HIS A 5 3.56 -13.21 4.32
C HIS A 5 3.92 -14.60 4.86
N GLU A 6 3.68 -14.87 6.15
CA GLU A 6 3.96 -16.19 6.75
C GLU A 6 3.24 -17.34 6.05
N ARG A 7 1.98 -17.15 5.66
CA ARG A 7 1.16 -18.19 5.04
C ARG A 7 1.49 -18.45 3.56
N TYR A 8 1.93 -17.41 2.83
CA TYR A 8 1.96 -17.45 1.36
C TYR A 8 3.31 -17.06 0.73
N ALA A 9 4.31 -16.60 1.50
CA ALA A 9 5.61 -16.24 0.93
C ALA A 9 6.30 -17.41 0.23
N SER A 10 6.27 -18.60 0.85
CA SER A 10 6.80 -19.83 0.25
C SER A 10 6.01 -20.31 -0.97
N LYS A 11 4.84 -19.73 -1.23
CA LYS A 11 3.97 -20.04 -2.36
C LYS A 11 4.06 -18.99 -3.47
N GLY A 12 4.91 -17.96 -3.31
CA GLY A 12 5.13 -16.92 -4.31
C GLY A 12 4.57 -15.54 -3.97
N LEU A 13 3.89 -15.37 -2.83
CA LEU A 13 3.42 -14.03 -2.43
C LEU A 13 4.59 -13.17 -1.95
N VAL A 14 4.79 -12.01 -2.59
CA VAL A 14 5.67 -10.95 -2.11
C VAL A 14 4.83 -9.77 -1.66
N ILE A 15 5.11 -9.24 -0.46
CA ILE A 15 4.46 -8.04 0.07
C ILE A 15 5.53 -6.95 0.19
N LEU A 16 5.27 -5.81 -0.46
CA LEU A 16 6.09 -4.61 -0.39
C LEU A 16 5.35 -3.54 0.41
N GLY A 17 5.96 -3.02 1.47
CA GLY A 17 5.49 -1.86 2.18
C GLY A 17 6.22 -0.62 1.68
N VAL A 18 5.47 0.42 1.32
CA VAL A 18 6.04 1.68 0.83
C VAL A 18 5.66 2.81 1.79
N PRO A 19 6.58 3.27 2.63
CA PRO A 19 6.35 4.41 3.50
C PRO A 19 6.04 5.68 2.69
N CYS A 20 5.10 6.50 3.16
CA CYS A 20 4.70 7.75 2.52
C CYS A 20 4.18 8.72 3.57
N ASN A 21 4.57 10.00 3.49
CA ASN A 21 4.20 11.01 4.49
C ASN A 21 3.11 11.99 4.03
N GLN A 22 2.49 11.75 2.87
CA GLN A 22 1.50 12.68 2.27
C GLN A 22 0.16 12.67 3.01
N PHE A 23 -0.14 11.64 3.80
CA PHE A 23 -1.44 11.44 4.42
C PHE A 23 -1.41 11.78 5.90
N GLY A 24 -1.75 13.04 6.21
CA GLY A 24 -1.81 13.54 7.60
C GLY A 24 -0.48 13.46 8.35
N HIS A 25 0.64 13.46 7.61
CA HIS A 25 2.00 13.37 8.15
C HIS A 25 2.20 12.19 9.13
N GLN A 26 1.63 11.03 8.81
CA GLN A 26 1.68 9.85 9.69
C GLN A 26 2.99 9.07 9.62
N GLU A 27 3.93 9.44 8.73
CA GLU A 27 5.25 8.82 8.54
C GLU A 27 6.37 9.87 8.57
N ASN A 28 6.44 10.62 9.67
CA ASN A 28 7.44 11.68 9.87
C ASN A 28 8.86 11.13 10.10
N CYS A 29 9.00 9.86 10.44
CA CYS A 29 10.29 9.20 10.62
C CYS A 29 11.13 9.26 9.34
N LYS A 30 12.45 9.40 9.46
CA LYS A 30 13.40 9.14 8.38
C LYS A 30 13.49 7.64 8.07
N ASN A 31 14.04 7.28 6.92
CA ASN A 31 14.13 5.87 6.48
C ASN A 31 14.77 4.94 7.54
N ASP A 32 15.80 5.42 8.24
CA ASP A 32 16.52 4.71 9.31
C ASP A 32 15.76 4.64 10.64
N GLU A 33 14.72 5.47 10.83
CA GLU A 33 13.92 5.54 12.05
C GLU A 33 12.64 4.69 11.98
N ILE A 34 12.15 4.38 10.77
CA ILE A 34 10.86 3.69 10.57
C ILE A 34 10.82 2.34 11.30
N LEU A 35 11.85 1.51 11.14
CA LEU A 35 11.91 0.20 11.80
C LEU A 35 11.95 0.31 13.33
N LEU A 36 12.63 1.34 13.86
CA LEU A 36 12.66 1.61 15.30
C LEU A 36 11.27 2.04 15.80
N SER A 37 10.57 2.89 15.06
CA SER A 37 9.21 3.32 15.39
C SER A 37 8.24 2.13 15.42
N LEU A 38 8.30 1.25 14.42
CA LEU A 38 7.49 0.03 14.38
C LEU A 38 7.79 -0.90 15.57
N LYS A 39 9.07 -1.06 15.93
CA LYS A 39 9.53 -1.96 16.99
C LYS A 39 9.23 -1.46 18.39
N TYR A 40 9.37 -0.16 18.64
CA TYR A 40 9.36 0.40 19.99
C TYR A 40 8.18 1.34 20.29
N VAL A 41 7.51 1.88 19.27
CA VAL A 41 6.44 2.88 19.45
C VAL A 41 5.09 2.33 19.05
N ARG A 42 4.88 2.05 17.76
CA ARG A 42 3.62 1.49 17.24
C ARG A 42 3.88 0.73 15.94
N PRO A 43 3.57 -0.59 15.87
CA PRO A 43 2.86 -1.40 16.86
C PRO A 43 3.55 -1.58 18.22
N GLY A 44 4.87 -1.40 18.28
CA GLY A 44 5.63 -1.52 19.52
C GLY A 44 5.83 -2.98 19.93
N ASN A 45 6.21 -3.20 21.18
CA ASN A 45 6.37 -4.54 21.79
C ASN A 45 7.31 -5.48 21.01
N GLY A 46 8.35 -4.95 20.38
CA GLY A 46 9.31 -5.75 19.63
C GLY A 46 8.79 -6.22 18.27
N PHE A 47 7.72 -5.61 17.76
CA PHE A 47 7.18 -5.91 16.44
C PHE A 47 8.25 -5.69 15.35
N GLU A 48 8.40 -6.67 14.47
CA GLU A 48 9.25 -6.56 13.28
C GLU A 48 8.43 -6.93 12.03
N PRO A 49 8.45 -6.09 10.98
CA PRO A 49 7.79 -6.42 9.72
C PRO A 49 8.51 -7.60 9.07
N LYS A 50 7.76 -8.64 8.69
CA LYS A 50 8.29 -9.77 7.89
C LYS A 50 8.29 -9.48 6.38
N ILE A 51 7.70 -8.35 6.01
CA ILE A 51 7.59 -7.88 4.62
C ILE A 51 8.78 -6.97 4.29
N GLN A 52 9.05 -6.80 3.00
CA GLN A 52 10.08 -5.86 2.57
C GLN A 52 9.52 -4.43 2.66
N LEU A 53 10.17 -3.57 3.43
CA LEU A 53 9.93 -2.14 3.39
C LEU A 53 10.89 -1.48 2.39
N LEU A 54 10.36 -0.59 1.57
CA LEU A 54 11.13 0.24 0.66
C LEU A 54 11.46 1.60 1.30
N GLU A 55 12.21 2.42 0.59
CA GLU A 55 12.42 3.82 0.99
C GLU A 55 11.11 4.61 0.94
N LYS A 56 11.04 5.66 1.75
CA LYS A 56 9.92 6.60 1.75
C LYS A 56 9.86 7.35 0.43
N VAL A 57 8.68 7.35 -0.19
CA VAL A 57 8.41 8.05 -1.45
C VAL A 57 7.07 8.77 -1.40
N ASP A 58 6.88 9.69 -2.35
CA ASP A 58 5.58 10.26 -2.64
C ASP A 58 4.80 9.34 -3.58
N VAL A 59 3.49 9.22 -3.36
CA VAL A 59 2.60 8.37 -4.18
C VAL A 59 1.62 9.18 -5.02
N ASN A 60 1.44 10.45 -4.68
CA ASN A 60 0.60 11.42 -5.38
C ASN A 60 1.36 12.70 -5.74
N GLY A 61 0.76 13.51 -6.62
CA GLY A 61 1.33 14.77 -7.08
C GLY A 61 2.43 14.61 -8.14
N LYS A 62 3.08 15.73 -8.46
CA LYS A 62 4.09 15.83 -9.53
C LYS A 62 5.34 14.97 -9.28
N ASP A 63 5.66 14.74 -8.01
CA ASP A 63 6.85 14.01 -7.57
C ASP A 63 6.54 12.55 -7.22
N ALA A 64 5.34 12.06 -7.58
CA ALA A 64 4.92 10.69 -7.32
C ALA A 64 5.89 9.68 -7.95
N HIS A 65 6.25 8.63 -7.21
CA HIS A 65 7.10 7.58 -7.71
C HIS A 65 6.48 6.91 -8.96
N PRO A 66 7.25 6.62 -10.02
CA PRO A 66 6.73 6.07 -11.28
C PRO A 66 5.86 4.82 -11.13
N LEU A 67 6.19 3.94 -10.18
CA LEU A 67 5.37 2.77 -9.85
C LEU A 67 3.93 3.17 -9.45
N PHE A 68 3.76 4.17 -8.60
CA PHE A 68 2.43 4.62 -8.16
C PHE A 68 1.70 5.40 -9.26
N MET A 69 2.41 6.10 -10.14
CA MET A 69 1.78 6.67 -11.34
C MET A 69 1.18 5.54 -12.20
N PHE A 70 1.97 4.53 -12.54
CA PHE A 70 1.53 3.36 -13.31
C PHE A 70 0.36 2.61 -12.65
N LEU A 71 0.44 2.34 -11.34
CA LEU A 71 -0.60 1.61 -10.61
C LEU A 71 -1.92 2.39 -10.55
N ARG A 72 -1.88 3.71 -10.35
CA ARG A 72 -3.08 4.57 -10.32
C ARG A 72 -3.67 4.77 -11.72
N GLU A 73 -2.88 4.71 -12.78
CA GLU A 73 -3.39 4.73 -14.16
C GLU A 73 -4.05 3.40 -14.52
N SER A 74 -3.42 2.28 -14.14
CA SER A 74 -3.93 0.93 -14.42
C SER A 74 -5.17 0.58 -13.60
N LEU A 75 -5.22 1.02 -12.34
CA LEU A 75 -6.30 0.77 -11.39
C LEU A 75 -6.77 2.12 -10.79
N PRO A 76 -7.58 2.90 -11.54
CA PRO A 76 -7.90 4.27 -11.17
C PRO A 76 -8.72 4.41 -9.90
N TYR A 77 -9.48 3.37 -9.54
CA TYR A 77 -10.37 3.42 -8.37
C TYR A 77 -10.23 2.13 -7.55
N PRO A 78 -10.34 2.21 -6.21
CA PRO A 78 -10.49 1.02 -5.38
C PRO A 78 -11.76 0.24 -5.75
N SER A 79 -11.67 -1.10 -5.78
CA SER A 79 -12.79 -1.96 -6.16
C SER A 79 -13.95 -1.92 -5.15
N ASP A 80 -13.65 -1.62 -3.88
CA ASP A 80 -14.61 -1.61 -2.78
C ASP A 80 -15.17 -0.22 -2.45
N ASP A 81 -14.49 0.86 -2.85
CA ASP A 81 -14.90 2.23 -2.58
C ASP A 81 -14.43 3.16 -3.73
N PRO A 82 -15.16 3.19 -4.87
CA PRO A 82 -14.68 3.86 -6.08
C PRO A 82 -14.88 5.38 -6.08
N SER A 83 -15.59 5.93 -5.09
CA SER A 83 -15.98 7.35 -5.06
C SER A 83 -15.37 8.13 -3.89
N ALA A 84 -14.97 7.47 -2.81
CA ALA A 84 -14.36 8.17 -1.69
C ALA A 84 -12.92 8.57 -1.99
N PHE A 85 -12.62 9.86 -1.81
CA PHE A 85 -11.26 10.39 -1.83
C PHE A 85 -10.90 10.95 -0.45
N MET A 86 -11.00 12.26 -0.26
CA MET A 86 -10.73 12.91 1.02
C MET A 86 -11.97 13.64 1.53
N SER A 87 -12.30 13.45 2.82
CA SER A 87 -13.44 14.14 3.45
C SER A 87 -13.11 15.56 3.85
N ASP A 88 -11.91 15.80 4.37
CA ASP A 88 -11.41 17.14 4.70
C ASP A 88 -10.34 17.53 3.68
N PRO A 89 -10.58 18.55 2.83
CA PRO A 89 -9.64 18.96 1.79
C PRO A 89 -8.30 19.44 2.35
N LYS A 90 -8.20 19.80 3.64
CA LYS A 90 -6.94 20.23 4.27
C LYS A 90 -5.87 19.14 4.29
N PHE A 91 -6.26 17.87 4.17
CA PHE A 91 -5.29 16.76 4.08
C PHE A 91 -4.71 16.56 2.67
N ILE A 92 -5.22 17.29 1.66
CA ILE A 92 -4.67 17.25 0.31
C ILE A 92 -3.56 18.30 0.23
N ILE A 93 -2.31 17.85 0.37
CA ILE A 93 -1.12 18.71 0.40
C ILE A 93 -0.23 18.55 -0.83
N TRP A 94 -0.61 17.70 -1.78
CA TRP A 94 0.12 17.47 -3.01
C TRP A 94 -0.52 18.21 -4.19
N SER A 95 0.26 18.37 -5.27
CA SER A 95 -0.20 18.99 -6.51
C SER A 95 0.56 18.38 -7.71
N PRO A 96 -0.09 18.16 -8.86
CA PRO A 96 -1.54 18.31 -9.09
C PRO A 96 -2.35 17.22 -8.36
N VAL A 97 -3.63 17.49 -8.16
CA VAL A 97 -4.59 16.53 -7.61
C VAL A 97 -5.29 15.82 -8.78
N SER A 98 -5.32 14.49 -8.75
CA SER A 98 -5.90 13.64 -9.79
C SER A 98 -7.02 12.76 -9.22
N ARG A 99 -8.00 12.40 -10.07
CA ARG A 99 -9.16 11.58 -9.66
C ARG A 99 -8.78 10.16 -9.20
N ASN A 100 -7.62 9.68 -9.62
CA ASN A 100 -7.09 8.36 -9.30
C ASN A 100 -6.04 8.38 -8.19
N ASP A 101 -5.81 9.52 -7.54
CA ASP A 101 -4.89 9.65 -6.42
C ASP A 101 -5.21 8.63 -5.32
N VAL A 102 -4.17 8.19 -4.60
CA VAL A 102 -4.34 7.41 -3.36
C VAL A 102 -5.00 8.29 -2.31
N ALA A 103 -6.06 7.81 -1.68
CA ALA A 103 -6.88 8.57 -0.76
C ALA A 103 -6.29 8.64 0.66
N TRP A 104 -5.57 7.61 1.10
CA TRP A 104 -4.96 7.56 2.44
C TRP A 104 -3.91 6.47 2.59
N ASN A 105 -3.29 6.42 3.78
CA ASN A 105 -2.46 5.30 4.21
C ASN A 105 -3.19 3.97 4.08
N PHE A 106 -2.42 2.93 3.76
CA PHE A 106 -2.89 1.55 3.61
C PHE A 106 -3.92 1.35 2.49
N GLU A 107 -3.84 2.04 1.35
CA GLU A 107 -4.39 1.45 0.12
C GLU A 107 -3.51 0.29 -0.35
N LYS A 108 -4.10 -0.66 -1.09
CA LYS A 108 -3.42 -1.88 -1.50
C LYS A 108 -3.60 -2.09 -3.00
N PHE A 109 -2.54 -2.51 -3.66
CA PHE A 109 -2.55 -2.94 -5.06
C PHE A 109 -2.10 -4.39 -5.10
N LEU A 110 -2.91 -5.26 -5.71
CA LEU A 110 -2.57 -6.64 -5.97
C LEU A 110 -2.15 -6.76 -7.43
N ILE A 111 -0.97 -7.35 -7.65
CA ILE A 111 -0.35 -7.54 -8.97
C ILE A 111 -0.28 -9.04 -9.23
N GLY A 112 -0.62 -9.45 -10.45
CA GLY A 112 -0.53 -10.83 -10.92
C GLY A 112 0.91 -11.33 -11.05
N PRO A 113 1.10 -12.66 -11.17
CA PRO A 113 2.43 -13.26 -11.36
C PRO A 113 3.09 -12.86 -12.70
N ASP A 114 2.30 -12.37 -13.65
CA ASP A 114 2.74 -11.80 -14.93
C ASP A 114 3.16 -10.32 -14.84
N GLY A 115 3.05 -9.71 -13.67
CA GLY A 115 3.34 -8.30 -13.43
C GLY A 115 2.19 -7.34 -13.77
N VAL A 116 1.02 -7.85 -14.16
CA VAL A 116 -0.13 -7.02 -14.52
C VAL A 116 -0.93 -6.64 -13.25
N PRO A 117 -1.27 -5.35 -13.04
CA PRO A 117 -2.13 -4.95 -11.93
C PRO A 117 -3.50 -5.63 -11.98
N PHE A 118 -3.87 -6.36 -10.92
CA PHE A 118 -5.09 -7.16 -10.86
C PHE A 118 -6.24 -6.40 -10.18
N LYS A 119 -6.01 -5.87 -8.97
CA LYS A 119 -7.06 -5.20 -8.18
C LYS A 119 -6.49 -4.18 -7.20
N ARG A 120 -7.21 -3.08 -6.99
CA ARG A 120 -6.90 -2.03 -6.00
C ARG A 120 -7.95 -2.06 -4.89
N TYR A 121 -7.51 -1.91 -3.65
CA TYR A 121 -8.37 -1.95 -2.46
C TYR A 121 -8.19 -0.68 -1.64
N SER A 122 -9.29 -0.17 -1.08
CA SER A 122 -9.32 1.09 -0.37
C SER A 122 -8.58 1.00 0.98
N ARG A 123 -8.37 2.17 1.60
CA ARG A 123 -7.85 2.28 2.96
C ARG A 123 -8.65 1.49 4.00
N ARG A 124 -9.94 1.24 3.76
CA ARG A 124 -10.86 0.57 4.69
C ARG A 124 -10.92 -0.94 4.48
N PHE A 125 -10.57 -1.43 3.29
CA PHE A 125 -10.57 -2.85 2.99
C PHE A 125 -9.54 -3.57 3.86
N LEU A 126 -9.93 -4.60 4.61
CA LEU A 126 -8.99 -5.28 5.49
C LEU A 126 -7.96 -6.03 4.66
N THR A 127 -6.67 -5.89 5.01
CA THR A 127 -5.60 -6.58 4.28
C THR A 127 -5.80 -8.10 4.28
N ILE A 128 -6.33 -8.67 5.36
CA ILE A 128 -6.56 -10.12 5.46
C ILE A 128 -7.67 -10.60 4.50
N ASP A 129 -8.64 -9.76 4.16
CA ASP A 129 -9.74 -10.11 3.26
C ASP A 129 -9.28 -10.21 1.79
N ILE A 130 -8.06 -9.74 1.49
CA ILE A 130 -7.40 -9.91 0.19
C ILE A 130 -6.96 -11.37 -0.03
N GLU A 131 -6.95 -12.20 1.02
CA GLU A 131 -6.46 -13.58 0.97
C GLU A 131 -7.15 -14.44 -0.13
N GLY A 132 -8.44 -14.23 -0.38
CA GLY A 132 -9.18 -14.96 -1.42
C GLY A 132 -8.67 -14.67 -2.83
N ASP A 133 -8.43 -13.38 -3.14
CA ASP A 133 -7.86 -12.97 -4.41
C ASP A 133 -6.40 -13.43 -4.56
N ILE A 134 -5.60 -13.36 -3.48
CA ILE A 134 -4.23 -13.89 -3.45
C ILE A 134 -4.21 -15.38 -3.78
N LYS A 135 -5.04 -16.20 -3.10
CA LYS A 135 -5.14 -17.64 -3.37
C LYS A 135 -5.49 -17.92 -4.83
N SER A 136 -6.38 -17.12 -5.40
CA SER A 136 -6.82 -17.27 -6.80
C SER A 136 -5.68 -17.01 -7.77
N LEU A 137 -4.86 -15.98 -7.55
CA LEU A 137 -3.70 -15.68 -8.39
C LEU A 137 -2.56 -16.68 -8.20
N LEU A 138 -2.31 -17.14 -6.98
CA LEU A 138 -1.30 -18.17 -6.70
C LEU A 138 -1.64 -19.50 -7.36
N ALA A 139 -2.93 -19.83 -7.50
CA ALA A 139 -3.37 -21.03 -8.22
C ALA A 139 -3.18 -20.93 -9.74
N GLN A 140 -3.11 -19.72 -10.31
CA GLN A 140 -2.86 -19.50 -11.75
C GLN A 140 -1.37 -19.52 -12.11
N ALA A 141 -0.50 -19.29 -11.13
CA ALA A 141 0.95 -19.29 -11.31
C ALA A 141 1.58 -20.70 -11.31
N ASN A 142 0.80 -21.72 -10.91
CA ASN A 142 1.22 -23.12 -10.80
C ASN A 142 0.72 -23.98 -11.96
#